data_AF-A0A1G3QAE4-F1
#
_entry.id   AF-A0A1G3QAE4-F1
#
_cell.length_a   1.000
_cell.length_b   1.000
_cell.length_c   1.000
_cell.angle_alpha   90.00
_cell.angle_beta   90.00
_cell.angle_gamma   90.00
#
_symmetry.space_group_name_H-M   'P 1'
#
loop_
_entity.id
_entity.type
_entity.pdbx_description
1 polymer ?
#
loop_
_entity_poly.entity_id
_entity_poly.type
_entity_poly.pdbx_seq_one_letter_code
_entity_poly.pdbx_strand_id
1 'polypeptide(L)'
;MANEYLNFIVFLENTLATYYQKIKNLPRLEGARAVLEFMEAHSFEHAQLIEETRDKTAKPDMRESMIVDFQNNLTRSVFNKISDEKDILRVLEILADSEESLGRLYQSVSAFIRKMAEYYDSIADCIDTIANEEFNHRDLLLKDRDRLAKKTPHQ
;
A
#
# COMPACT_ATOMS: atom_id res chain seq x y z
N MET A 1 -4.40 11.26 3.50
CA MET A 1 -4.90 10.17 4.37
C MET A 1 -3.81 9.13 4.48
N ALA A 2 -3.43 8.73 5.70
CA ALA A 2 -2.52 7.61 5.91
C ALA A 2 -3.06 6.36 5.21
N ASN A 3 -2.18 5.47 4.72
CA ASN A 3 -2.61 4.30 3.97
C ASN A 3 -3.42 3.36 4.89
N GLU A 4 -4.73 3.33 4.70
CA GLU A 4 -5.68 2.61 5.56
C GLU A 4 -5.35 1.12 5.65
N TYR A 5 -4.81 0.53 4.59
CA TYR A 5 -4.39 -0.87 4.56
C TYR A 5 -3.16 -1.12 5.44
N LEU A 6 -2.14 -0.28 5.37
CA LEU A 6 -0.95 -0.42 6.21
C LEU A 6 -1.30 -0.24 7.69
N ASN A 7 -2.15 0.74 8.02
CA ASN A 7 -2.62 0.94 9.39
C ASN A 7 -3.41 -0.27 9.92
N PHE A 8 -4.22 -0.89 9.06
CA PHE A 8 -4.97 -2.08 9.42
C PHE A 8 -4.04 -3.27 9.70
N ILE A 9 -3.00 -3.47 8.89
CA ILE A 9 -2.05 -4.57 9.08
C ILE A 9 -1.21 -4.34 10.36
N VAL A 10 -0.72 -3.12 10.58
CA VAL A 10 -0.07 -2.74 11.85
C VAL A 10 -0.96 -3.04 13.06
N PHE A 11 -2.26 -2.78 12.95
CA PHE A 11 -3.21 -3.14 13.99
C PHE A 11 -3.33 -4.67 14.20
N LEU A 12 -3.36 -5.46 13.12
CA LEU A 12 -3.39 -6.93 13.21
C LEU A 12 -2.13 -7.47 13.89
N GLU A 13 -0.95 -6.99 13.50
CA GLU A 13 0.34 -7.40 14.06
C GLU A 13 0.46 -7.07 15.55
N ASN A 14 0.11 -5.84 15.94
CA ASN A 14 0.11 -5.45 17.35
C ASN A 14 -0.88 -6.29 18.19
N THR A 15 -2.03 -6.62 17.61
CA THR A 15 -3.02 -7.49 18.27
C THR A 15 -2.49 -8.91 18.43
N LEU A 16 -1.79 -9.42 17.41
CA LEU A 16 -1.17 -10.75 17.43
C LEU A 16 -0.02 -10.82 18.45
N ALA A 17 0.84 -9.80 18.51
CA ALA A 17 1.89 -9.68 19.52
C ALA A 17 1.31 -9.69 20.94
N THR A 18 0.25 -8.90 21.17
CA THR A 18 -0.48 -8.87 22.46
C THR A 18 -1.08 -10.23 22.80
N TYR A 19 -1.57 -10.97 21.80
CA TYR A 19 -2.06 -12.33 21.99
C TYR A 19 -0.94 -13.27 22.44
N TYR A 20 0.22 -13.27 21.77
CA TYR A 20 1.38 -14.07 22.17
C TYR A 20 1.89 -13.72 23.56
N GLN A 21 1.95 -12.43 23.90
CA GLN A 21 2.30 -11.92 25.23
C GLN A 21 1.37 -12.48 26.31
N LYS A 22 0.08 -12.62 26.01
CA LYS A 22 -0.90 -13.21 26.93
C LYS A 22 -0.70 -14.71 27.08
N ILE A 23 -0.56 -15.46 25.98
CA ILE A 23 -0.55 -16.92 26.03
C ILE A 23 0.79 -17.51 26.50
N LYS A 24 1.92 -16.83 26.29
CA LYS A 24 3.25 -17.32 26.75
C LYS A 24 3.35 -17.51 28.26
N ASN A 25 2.48 -16.84 29.02
CA ASN A 25 2.44 -16.90 30.49
C ASN A 25 1.48 -17.98 31.03
N LEU A 26 0.82 -18.76 30.17
CA LEU A 26 -0.05 -19.85 30.61
C LEU A 26 0.80 -21.04 31.13
N PRO A 27 0.56 -21.56 32.34
CA PRO A 27 1.37 -22.65 32.91
C PRO A 27 1.48 -23.87 32.00
N ARG A 28 0.39 -24.25 31.32
CA ARG A 28 0.37 -25.39 30.38
C ARG A 28 1.22 -25.20 29.12
N LEU A 29 1.69 -23.99 28.84
CA LEU A 29 2.50 -23.64 27.67
C LEU A 29 3.95 -23.34 28.03
N GLU A 30 4.39 -23.59 29.27
CA GLU A 30 5.75 -23.29 29.72
C GLU A 30 6.83 -23.94 28.84
N GLY A 31 6.61 -25.17 28.38
CA GLY A 31 7.52 -25.88 27.46
C GLY A 31 7.67 -25.23 26.07
N ALA A 32 6.69 -24.41 25.66
CA ALA A 32 6.66 -23.67 24.41
C ALA A 32 6.92 -22.15 24.60
N ARG A 33 7.28 -21.72 25.82
CA ARG A 33 7.43 -20.28 26.13
C ARG A 33 8.41 -19.57 25.21
N ALA A 34 9.56 -20.18 24.93
CA ALA A 34 10.60 -19.58 24.08
C ALA A 34 10.11 -19.32 22.65
N VAL A 35 9.35 -20.25 22.04
CA VAL A 35 8.80 -20.02 20.70
C VAL A 35 7.71 -18.95 20.73
N LEU A 36 6.90 -18.87 21.80
CA LEU A 36 5.88 -17.83 21.93
C LEU A 36 6.48 -16.43 22.18
N GLU A 37 7.61 -16.33 22.89
CA GLU A 37 8.37 -15.09 23.04
C GLU A 37 8.97 -14.62 21.70
N PHE A 38 9.47 -15.57 20.90
CA PHE A 38 9.92 -15.28 19.54
C PHE A 38 8.78 -14.74 18.66
N MET A 39 7.61 -15.40 18.69
CA MET A 39 6.43 -14.97 17.93
C MET A 39 5.94 -13.57 18.30
N GLU A 40 5.91 -13.24 19.59
CA GLU A 40 5.56 -11.89 20.07
C GLU A 40 6.52 -10.82 19.53
N ALA A 41 7.83 -11.07 19.62
CA ALA A 41 8.84 -10.13 19.14
C ALA A 41 8.71 -9.89 17.63
N HIS A 42 8.58 -10.97 16.85
CA HIS A 42 8.45 -10.89 15.40
C HIS A 42 7.18 -10.14 14.97
N SER A 43 6.03 -10.34 15.63
CA SER A 43 4.83 -9.55 15.32
C SER A 43 5.02 -8.05 15.60
N PHE A 44 5.77 -7.66 16.64
CA PHE A 44 6.12 -6.24 16.82
C PHE A 44 7.10 -5.73 15.75
N GLU A 45 8.06 -6.55 15.34
CA GLU A 45 9.00 -6.21 14.26
C GLU A 45 8.30 -6.03 12.92
N HIS A 46 7.32 -6.88 12.58
CA HIS A 46 6.47 -6.72 11.39
C HIS A 46 5.71 -5.39 11.42
N ALA A 47 5.09 -5.06 12.55
CA ALA A 47 4.39 -3.78 12.71
C ALA A 47 5.34 -2.60 12.45
N GLN A 48 6.56 -2.63 13.00
CA GLN A 48 7.56 -1.59 12.77
C GLN A 48 8.00 -1.53 11.30
N LEU A 49 8.25 -2.68 10.66
CA LEU A 49 8.63 -2.74 9.24
C LEU A 49 7.57 -2.11 8.32
N ILE A 50 6.30 -2.36 8.61
CA ILE A 50 5.18 -1.77 7.86
C ILE A 50 5.14 -0.25 8.06
N GLU A 51 5.36 0.24 9.28
CA GLU A 51 5.43 1.67 9.56
C GLU A 51 6.60 2.34 8.84
N GLU A 52 7.77 1.72 8.80
CA GLU A 52 8.91 2.22 8.04
C GLU A 52 8.63 2.23 6.53
N THR A 53 7.93 1.23 6.02
CA THR A 53 7.53 1.16 4.60
C THR A 53 6.57 2.29 4.23
N ARG A 54 5.65 2.64 5.14
CA ARG A 54 4.77 3.81 4.98
C ARG A 54 5.57 5.10 4.82
N ASP A 55 6.63 5.27 5.60
CA ASP A 55 7.40 6.51 5.62
C ASP A 55 8.38 6.61 4.43
N LYS A 56 8.83 5.46 3.89
CA LYS A 56 9.69 5.39 2.68
C LYS A 56 8.92 5.59 1.38
N THR A 57 7.62 5.33 1.37
CA THR A 57 6.80 5.31 0.14
C THR A 57 5.72 6.38 0.20
N ALA A 58 5.97 7.54 -0.40
CA ALA A 58 4.97 8.61 -0.47
C ALA A 58 3.89 8.26 -1.49
N LYS A 59 2.63 8.16 -1.03
CA LYS A 59 1.48 7.97 -1.92
C LYS A 59 1.43 9.13 -2.94
N PRO A 60 1.43 8.84 -4.26
CA PRO A 60 1.25 9.89 -5.25
C PRO A 60 -0.09 10.61 -5.03
N ASP A 61 -0.09 11.94 -5.12
CA ASP A 61 -1.27 12.77 -4.91
C ASP A 61 -1.72 13.42 -6.22
N MET A 62 -3.02 13.32 -6.52
CA MET A 62 -3.60 13.96 -7.70
C MET A 62 -4.25 15.27 -7.30
N ARG A 63 -3.81 16.36 -7.91
CA ARG A 63 -4.44 17.68 -7.73
C ARG A 63 -5.60 17.83 -8.70
N GLU A 64 -6.70 17.15 -8.42
CA GLU A 64 -7.92 17.15 -9.23
C GLU A 64 -8.40 18.58 -9.57
N SER A 65 -8.36 19.49 -8.59
CA SER A 65 -8.73 20.89 -8.80
C SER A 65 -7.88 21.57 -9.89
N MET A 66 -6.57 21.32 -9.92
CA MET A 66 -5.70 21.89 -10.95
C MET A 66 -6.02 21.36 -12.35
N ILE A 67 -6.42 20.09 -12.45
CA ILE A 67 -6.82 19.47 -13.72
C ILE A 67 -8.13 20.10 -14.22
N VAL A 68 -9.09 20.27 -13.33
CA VAL A 68 -10.38 20.90 -13.65
C VAL A 68 -10.18 22.37 -14.03
N ASP A 69 -9.36 23.10 -13.28
CA ASP A 69 -9.03 24.50 -13.58
C ASP A 69 -8.35 24.62 -14.95
N PHE A 70 -7.41 23.73 -15.27
CA PHE A 70 -6.78 23.68 -16.59
C PHE A 70 -7.82 23.45 -17.70
N GLN A 71 -8.71 22.47 -17.55
CA GLN A 71 -9.78 22.18 -18.51
C GLN A 71 -10.69 23.40 -18.75
N ASN A 72 -11.11 24.04 -17.67
CA ASN A 72 -12.00 25.21 -17.72
C ASN A 72 -11.31 26.42 -18.36
N ASN A 73 -10.03 26.64 -18.06
CA ASN A 73 -9.25 27.73 -18.63
C ASN A 73 -8.97 27.50 -20.12
N LEU A 74 -8.64 26.26 -20.51
CA LEU A 74 -8.42 25.89 -21.91
C LEU A 74 -9.68 26.11 -22.74
N THR A 75 -10.81 25.55 -22.30
CA THR A 75 -12.10 25.67 -23.02
C THR A 75 -12.57 27.11 -23.13
N ARG A 76 -12.46 27.91 -22.06
CA ARG A 76 -12.75 29.35 -22.10
C ARG A 76 -11.82 30.10 -23.05
N SER A 77 -10.52 29.80 -23.04
CA SER A 77 -9.55 30.43 -23.94
C SER A 77 -9.86 30.13 -25.40
N VAL A 78 -10.14 28.86 -25.71
CA VAL A 78 -10.53 28.41 -27.06
C VAL A 78 -11.79 29.12 -27.51
N PHE A 79 -12.85 29.11 -26.68
CA PHE A 79 -14.11 29.78 -27.00
C PHE A 79 -13.91 31.26 -27.33
N ASN A 80 -13.15 31.98 -26.50
CA ASN A 80 -12.85 33.39 -26.72
C ASN A 80 -12.08 33.64 -28.02
N LYS A 81 -11.18 32.73 -28.42
CA LYS A 81 -10.41 32.85 -29.66
C LYS A 81 -11.25 32.61 -30.91
N ILE A 82 -12.27 31.74 -30.84
CA ILE A 82 -13.06 31.35 -32.02
C ILE A 82 -14.36 32.16 -32.18
N SER A 83 -14.84 32.82 -31.13
CA SER A 83 -16.17 33.48 -31.15
C SER A 83 -16.30 34.58 -32.20
N ASP A 84 -15.23 35.32 -32.46
CA ASP A 84 -15.19 36.41 -33.45
C ASP A 84 -14.33 36.08 -34.68
N GLU A 85 -13.76 34.88 -34.75
CA GLU A 85 -12.91 34.44 -35.87
C GLU A 85 -13.77 34.05 -37.07
N LYS A 86 -13.48 34.64 -38.24
CA LYS A 86 -14.24 34.44 -39.47
C LYS A 86 -13.57 33.45 -40.41
N ASP A 87 -12.27 33.23 -40.28
CA ASP A 87 -11.54 32.25 -41.06
C ASP A 87 -11.74 30.84 -40.47
N ILE A 88 -12.51 30.02 -41.17
CA ILE A 88 -12.78 28.64 -40.76
C ILE A 88 -11.52 27.79 -40.67
N LEU A 89 -10.50 28.01 -41.52
CA LEU A 89 -9.26 27.26 -41.46
C LEU A 89 -8.52 27.59 -40.16
N ARG A 90 -8.54 28.87 -39.77
CA ARG A 90 -7.95 29.31 -38.51
C ARG A 90 -8.68 28.76 -37.28
N VAL A 91 -10.02 28.69 -37.32
CA VAL A 91 -10.82 28.05 -36.27
C VAL A 91 -10.42 26.57 -36.11
N LEU A 92 -10.29 25.84 -37.22
CA LEU A 92 -9.90 24.42 -37.19
C LEU A 92 -8.49 24.22 -36.60
N GLU A 93 -7.53 25.09 -36.92
CA GLU A 93 -6.20 25.06 -36.30
C GLU A 93 -6.26 25.27 -34.78
N ILE A 94 -7.02 26.27 -34.31
CA ILE A 94 -7.17 26.56 -32.87
C ILE A 94 -7.79 25.37 -32.13
N LEU A 95 -8.78 24.72 -32.74
CA LEU A 95 -9.40 23.52 -32.18
C LEU A 95 -8.40 22.36 -32.14
N ALA A 96 -7.64 22.13 -33.22
CA ALA A 96 -6.62 21.08 -33.27
C ALA A 96 -5.55 21.25 -32.18
N ASP A 97 -5.06 22.48 -31.97
CA ASP A 97 -4.10 22.79 -30.89
C ASP A 97 -4.68 22.52 -29.49
N SER A 98 -5.99 22.75 -29.32
CA SER A 98 -6.67 22.46 -28.07
C SER A 98 -6.81 20.96 -27.80
N GLU A 99 -7.08 20.17 -28.84
CA GLU A 99 -7.12 18.71 -28.76
C GLU A 99 -5.73 18.13 -28.43
N GLU A 100 -4.65 18.70 -28.98
CA GLU A 100 -3.30 18.30 -28.58
C GLU A 100 -3.05 18.59 -27.09
N SER A 101 -3.48 19.75 -26.61
CA SER A 101 -3.34 20.14 -25.20
C SER A 101 -4.11 19.19 -24.26
N LEU A 102 -5.33 18.79 -24.65
CA LEU A 102 -6.11 17.77 -23.94
C LEU A 102 -5.44 16.38 -24.00
N GLY A 103 -4.90 16.00 -25.15
CA GLY A 103 -4.14 14.75 -25.31
C GLY A 103 -2.96 14.68 -24.34
N ARG A 104 -2.19 15.77 -24.20
CA ARG A 104 -1.07 15.86 -23.24
C ARG A 104 -1.54 15.79 -21.78
N LEU A 105 -2.70 16.36 -21.46
CA LEU A 105 -3.32 16.21 -20.15
C LEU A 105 -3.63 14.75 -19.87
N TYR A 106 -4.28 14.04 -20.80
CA TYR A 106 -4.58 12.62 -20.63
C TYR A 106 -3.33 11.74 -20.52
N GLN A 107 -2.25 12.06 -21.26
CA GLN A 107 -0.96 11.39 -21.08
C GLN A 107 -0.41 11.57 -19.66
N SER A 108 -0.53 12.78 -19.10
CA SER A 108 -0.09 13.08 -17.74
C SER A 108 -0.93 12.32 -16.70
N VAL A 109 -2.25 12.24 -16.89
CA VAL A 109 -3.15 11.43 -16.05
C VAL A 109 -2.80 9.95 -16.13
N SER A 110 -2.54 9.43 -17.34
CA SER A 110 -2.12 8.03 -17.51
C SER A 110 -0.81 7.74 -16.79
N ALA A 111 0.19 8.63 -16.89
CA ALA A 111 1.45 8.50 -16.17
C ALA A 111 1.26 8.54 -14.65
N PHE A 112 0.35 9.37 -14.15
CA PHE A 112 -0.01 9.40 -12.73
C PHE A 112 -0.63 8.07 -12.27
N ILE A 113 -1.60 7.53 -13.03
CA ILE A 113 -2.23 6.24 -12.70
C ILE A 113 -1.19 5.11 -12.65
N ARG A 114 -0.21 5.11 -13.55
CA ARG A 114 0.89 4.12 -13.51
C ARG A 114 1.72 4.23 -12.23
N LYS A 115 2.09 5.44 -11.82
CA LYS A 115 2.79 5.66 -10.54
C LYS A 115 1.97 5.24 -9.33
N MET A 116 0.65 5.44 -9.38
CA MET A 116 -0.27 4.95 -8.35
C MET A 116 -0.30 3.43 -8.28
N ALA A 117 -0.28 2.75 -9.44
CA ALA A 117 -0.20 1.29 -9.49
C ALA A 117 1.13 0.80 -8.91
N GLU A 118 2.27 1.37 -9.33
CA GLU A 118 3.61 1.07 -8.79
C GLU A 118 3.66 1.23 -7.27
N TYR A 119 3.02 2.29 -6.74
CA TYR A 119 2.91 2.50 -5.30
C TYR A 119 2.17 1.35 -4.60
N TYR A 120 1.03 0.91 -5.11
CA TYR A 120 0.28 -0.18 -4.50
C TYR A 120 0.93 -1.55 -4.70
N ASP A 121 1.65 -1.75 -5.81
CA ASP A 121 2.45 -2.95 -6.07
C ASP A 121 3.55 -3.11 -5.00
N SER A 122 4.28 -2.03 -4.70
CA SER A 122 5.31 -2.04 -3.65
C SER A 122 4.75 -2.34 -2.25
N ILE A 123 3.50 -1.97 -2.00
CA ILE A 123 2.81 -2.31 -0.74
C ILE A 123 2.42 -3.78 -0.73
N ALA A 124 1.93 -4.31 -1.85
CA ALA A 124 1.60 -5.72 -1.97
C ALA A 124 2.84 -6.61 -1.73
N ASP A 125 3.99 -6.25 -2.29
CA ASP A 125 5.27 -6.97 -2.07
C ASP A 125 5.67 -7.01 -0.58
N CYS A 126 5.46 -5.91 0.15
CA CYS A 126 5.69 -5.84 1.59
C CYS A 126 4.77 -6.81 2.35
N ILE A 127 3.49 -6.87 1.97
CA ILE A 127 2.50 -7.77 2.57
C ILE A 127 2.85 -9.23 2.28
N ASP A 128 3.24 -9.55 1.05
CA ASP A 128 3.63 -10.90 0.66
C ASP A 128 4.89 -11.37 1.41
N THR A 129 5.83 -10.46 1.69
CA THR A 129 7.00 -10.75 2.53
C THR A 129 6.57 -11.17 3.93
N ILE A 130 5.70 -10.39 4.57
CA ILE A 130 5.17 -10.69 5.91
C ILE A 130 4.37 -12.01 5.91
N ALA A 131 3.55 -12.24 4.89
CA ALA A 131 2.80 -13.49 4.76
C ALA A 131 3.72 -14.72 4.70
N ASN A 132 4.86 -14.61 3.99
CA ASN A 132 5.86 -15.67 3.95
C ASN A 132 6.54 -15.90 5.31
N GLU A 133 6.80 -14.83 6.07
CA GLU A 133 7.32 -14.93 7.44
C GLU A 133 6.32 -15.64 8.37
N GLU A 134 5.03 -15.37 8.24
CA GLU A 134 3.99 -16.09 8.98
C GLU A 134 3.89 -17.58 8.62
N PHE A 135 4.18 -17.96 7.38
CA PHE A 135 4.31 -19.39 7.04
C PHE A 135 5.54 -20.03 7.70
N ASN A 136 6.64 -19.31 7.82
CA ASN A 136 7.82 -19.78 8.54
C ASN A 136 7.55 -19.91 10.05
N HIS A 137 6.78 -19.00 10.62
CA HIS A 137 6.30 -19.07 12.01
C HIS A 137 5.49 -20.34 12.29
N ARG A 138 4.54 -20.66 11.41
CA ARG A 138 3.79 -21.94 11.47
C ARG A 138 4.75 -23.12 11.52
N ASP A 139 5.73 -23.15 10.63
CA ASP A 139 6.67 -24.26 10.55
C ASP A 139 7.57 -24.37 11.79
N LEU A 140 7.94 -23.23 12.39
CA LEU A 140 8.66 -23.18 13.67
C LEU A 140 7.82 -23.78 14.81
N LEU A 141 6.54 -23.40 14.90
CA LEU A 141 5.62 -23.94 15.90
C LEU A 141 5.45 -25.47 15.76
N LEU A 142 5.35 -25.97 14.53
CA LEU A 142 5.24 -27.41 14.25
C LEU A 142 6.52 -28.17 14.61
N LYS A 143 7.70 -27.59 14.33
CA LYS A 143 8.98 -28.17 14.76
C LYS A 143 9.09 -28.21 16.28
N ASP A 144 8.65 -27.17 16.98
CA ASP A 144 8.69 -27.13 18.44
C ASP A 144 7.71 -28.14 19.07
N ARG A 145 6.52 -28.30 18.49
CA ARG A 145 5.58 -29.38 18.82
C ARG A 145 6.25 -30.75 18.74
N ASP A 146 6.94 -31.04 17.64
CA ASP A 146 7.60 -32.34 17.45
C ASP A 146 8.76 -32.56 18.43
N ARG A 147 9.51 -31.49 18.76
CA ARG A 147 10.55 -31.50 19.80
C ARG A 147 9.95 -31.84 21.17
N LEU A 148 8.83 -31.22 21.53
CA LEU A 148 8.15 -31.44 22.81
C LEU A 148 7.55 -32.85 22.90
N ALA A 149 6.93 -33.35 21.82
CA ALA A 149 6.39 -34.70 21.78
C ALA A 149 7.46 -35.78 22.02
N LYS A 150 8.69 -35.57 21.51
CA LYS A 150 9.82 -36.49 21.74
C LYS A 150 10.38 -36.44 23.16
N LYS A 151 10.19 -35.34 23.89
CA LYS A 151 10.64 -35.17 25.29
C LYS A 151 9.67 -35.75 26.32
N THR A 152 8.44 -36.06 25.90
CA THR A 152 7.42 -36.69 26.74
C THR A 152 7.22 -38.13 26.23
N PRO A 153 8.14 -39.08 26.52
CA PRO A 153 7.87 -40.47 26.20
C PRO A 153 6.63 -40.89 26.99
N HIS A 154 5.67 -41.51 26.30
CA HIS A 154 4.42 -42.03 26.86
C HIS A 154 4.63 -42.62 28.26
N GLN A 155 3.99 -42.00 29.26
CA GLN A 155 3.55 -42.69 30.47
C GLN A 155 2.17 -43.29 30.18
#